data_AF-A0A2I0IUV5-F1
#
_entry.id   AF-A0A2I0IUV5-F1
#
_cell.length_a   1.000
_cell.length_b   1.000
_cell.length_c   1.000
_cell.angle_alpha   90.00
_cell.angle_beta   90.00
_cell.angle_gamma   90.00
#
_symmetry.space_group_name_H-M   'P 1'
#
loop_
_entity.id
_entity.type
_entity.pdbx_description
1 polymer ?
#
loop_
_entity_poly.entity_id
_entity_poly.type
_entity_poly.pdbx_seq_one_letter_code
_entity_poly.pdbx_strand_id
1 'polypeptide(L)'
;MEKTQSAETPEIGGIRERPKKGDGSICGYESLHRLLGDNLKPEIFQEVSRLLQGLNGGKALESIDLPEPAIAVSLKHDFDLQAFHFSADKELLREPRIVRVGLIQNSISLPTTAPFLDQKRAIYKKLEPMLDAAGASGVNILCLQEAWMMPFAFCTREKRWCEFAEPINGESTQFLQEFAKKYNMVIVNPILERDINHGETIWNTAVVIGHNGNIIGKHRKNHIPRVGDFNESTYYMEGNTGHPVFETAFGKIGVN
;
A
#
# COMPACT_ATOMS: atom_id res chain seq x y z
N MET A 1 -18.71 -26.10 -55.53
CA MET A 1 -19.43 -26.24 -54.25
C MET A 1 -18.39 -26.39 -53.17
N GLU A 2 -18.40 -25.43 -52.25
CA GLU A 2 -17.34 -25.06 -51.32
C GLU A 2 -16.96 -26.15 -50.32
N LYS A 3 -15.67 -26.27 -50.02
CA LYS A 3 -15.19 -26.81 -48.75
C LYS A 3 -14.51 -25.67 -48.00
N THR A 4 -15.25 -25.12 -47.05
CA THR A 4 -14.82 -24.08 -46.12
C THR A 4 -13.71 -24.63 -45.23
N GLN A 5 -12.52 -24.02 -45.27
CA GLN A 5 -11.48 -24.21 -44.26
C GLN A 5 -11.87 -23.38 -43.03
N SER A 6 -12.18 -24.04 -41.92
CA SER A 6 -12.24 -23.43 -40.60
C SER A 6 -10.81 -23.24 -40.08
N ALA A 7 -10.40 -21.98 -39.92
CA ALA A 7 -9.16 -21.63 -39.25
C ALA A 7 -9.30 -21.87 -37.73
N GLU A 8 -8.37 -22.64 -37.18
CA GLU A 8 -8.22 -22.87 -35.74
C GLU A 8 -7.75 -21.59 -35.03
N THR A 9 -8.53 -21.13 -34.05
CA THR A 9 -8.12 -20.13 -33.06
C THR A 9 -7.12 -20.76 -32.07
N PRO A 10 -6.02 -20.10 -31.71
CA PRO A 10 -5.06 -20.67 -30.76
C PRO A 10 -5.65 -20.67 -29.34
N GLU A 11 -5.63 -21.84 -28.71
CA GLU A 11 -5.96 -22.05 -27.31
C GLU A 11 -5.04 -21.21 -26.42
N ILE A 12 -5.65 -20.29 -25.66
CA ILE A 12 -4.97 -19.59 -24.57
C ILE A 12 -4.91 -20.57 -23.40
N GLY A 13 -3.73 -21.14 -23.19
CA GLY A 13 -3.42 -22.03 -22.09
C GLY A 13 -3.64 -21.39 -20.73
N GLY A 14 -4.14 -22.22 -19.79
CA GLY A 14 -4.18 -21.93 -18.37
C GLY A 14 -5.58 -21.80 -17.76
N ILE A 15 -6.48 -22.76 -18.01
CA ILE A 15 -7.66 -22.95 -17.15
C ILE A 15 -7.13 -23.40 -15.78
N ARG A 16 -6.92 -22.45 -14.87
CA ARG A 16 -6.86 -22.76 -13.44
C ARG A 16 -8.21 -23.40 -13.08
N GLU A 17 -8.16 -24.56 -12.44
CA GLU A 17 -9.35 -25.23 -11.90
C GLU A 17 -10.22 -24.23 -11.12
N ARG A 18 -11.55 -24.34 -11.26
CA ARG A 18 -12.49 -23.48 -10.51
C ARG A 18 -12.14 -23.56 -9.02
N PRO A 19 -11.81 -22.44 -8.35
CA PRO A 19 -11.61 -22.47 -6.92
C PRO A 19 -12.90 -22.98 -6.27
N LYS A 20 -12.79 -23.99 -5.41
CA LYS A 20 -13.88 -24.36 -4.52
C LYS A 20 -14.28 -23.11 -3.75
N LYS A 21 -15.59 -22.88 -3.57
CA LYS A 21 -16.16 -21.82 -2.72
C LYS A 21 -15.40 -21.78 -1.39
N GLY A 22 -14.50 -20.81 -1.25
CA GLY A 22 -13.51 -20.74 -0.19
C GLY A 22 -14.05 -20.08 1.06
N ASP A 23 -13.17 -19.86 2.03
CA ASP A 23 -13.37 -19.07 3.26
C ASP A 23 -13.31 -17.55 3.03
N GLY A 24 -13.25 -17.10 1.76
CA GLY A 24 -13.19 -15.69 1.40
C GLY A 24 -14.35 -14.86 1.97
N SER A 25 -14.04 -13.65 2.44
CA SER A 25 -15.00 -12.77 3.14
C SER A 25 -16.14 -12.26 2.26
N ILE A 26 -16.00 -12.35 0.93
CA ILE A 26 -17.00 -11.87 -0.04
C ILE A 26 -17.73 -13.08 -0.62
N CYS A 27 -18.68 -13.62 0.15
CA CYS A 27 -19.46 -14.81 -0.24
C CYS A 27 -18.63 -16.04 -0.62
N GLY A 28 -17.45 -16.21 0.00
CA GLY A 28 -16.51 -17.29 -0.28
C GLY A 28 -15.45 -16.97 -1.32
N TYR A 29 -15.38 -15.71 -1.80
CA TYR A 29 -14.33 -15.20 -2.68
C TYR A 29 -13.40 -14.25 -1.92
N GLU A 30 -12.12 -14.28 -2.32
CA GLU A 30 -11.05 -13.47 -1.72
C GLU A 30 -11.13 -11.99 -2.14
N SER A 31 -11.73 -11.70 -3.29
CA SER A 31 -11.89 -10.33 -3.79
C SER A 31 -13.15 -10.16 -4.62
N LEU A 32 -13.64 -8.93 -4.71
CA LEU A 32 -14.75 -8.57 -5.60
C LEU A 32 -14.40 -8.88 -7.06
N HIS A 33 -13.16 -8.65 -7.48
CA HIS A 33 -12.70 -8.95 -8.83
C HIS A 33 -12.83 -10.45 -9.17
N ARG A 34 -12.41 -11.34 -8.25
CA ARG A 34 -12.58 -12.79 -8.40
C ARG A 34 -14.05 -13.21 -8.41
N LEU A 35 -14.85 -12.68 -7.49
CA LEU A 35 -16.29 -12.94 -7.46
C LEU A 35 -16.93 -12.61 -8.81
N LEU A 36 -16.65 -11.42 -9.37
CA LEU A 36 -17.24 -10.99 -10.63
C LEU A 36 -16.69 -11.81 -11.81
N GLY A 37 -15.38 -12.03 -11.87
CA GLY A 37 -14.72 -12.74 -12.98
C GLY A 37 -15.15 -14.20 -13.08
N ASP A 38 -15.34 -14.88 -11.94
CA ASP A 38 -15.69 -16.29 -11.92
C ASP A 38 -17.20 -16.55 -12.15
N ASN A 39 -18.05 -15.53 -11.99
CA ASN A 39 -19.52 -15.68 -12.05
C ASN A 39 -20.19 -14.96 -13.23
N LEU A 40 -19.50 -14.03 -13.91
CA LEU A 40 -20.05 -13.32 -15.07
C LEU A 40 -19.50 -13.89 -16.37
N LYS A 41 -20.30 -13.81 -17.44
CA LYS A 41 -19.80 -14.08 -18.80
C LYS A 41 -18.69 -13.08 -19.15
N PRO A 42 -17.67 -13.46 -19.96
CA PRO A 42 -16.55 -12.57 -20.28
C PRO A 42 -16.97 -11.18 -20.79
N GLU A 43 -17.94 -11.11 -21.72
CA GLU A 43 -18.43 -9.81 -22.22
C GLU A 43 -19.10 -8.95 -21.14
N ILE A 44 -19.84 -9.57 -20.21
CA ILE A 44 -20.50 -8.85 -19.11
C ILE A 44 -19.47 -8.42 -18.07
N PHE A 45 -18.51 -9.29 -17.74
CA PHE A 45 -17.43 -8.97 -16.82
C PHE A 45 -16.60 -7.80 -17.31
N GLN A 46 -16.29 -7.74 -18.60
CA GLN A 46 -15.57 -6.62 -19.21
C GLN A 46 -16.36 -5.31 -19.08
N GLU A 47 -17.66 -5.32 -19.38
CA GLU A 47 -18.51 -4.13 -19.29
C GLU A 47 -18.70 -3.67 -17.84
N VAL A 48 -18.92 -4.60 -16.91
CA VAL A 48 -18.99 -4.31 -15.47
C VAL A 48 -17.66 -3.73 -14.97
N SER A 49 -16.53 -4.29 -15.40
CA SER A 49 -15.20 -3.78 -15.03
C SER A 49 -14.99 -2.37 -15.57
N ARG A 50 -15.40 -2.09 -16.81
CA ARG A 50 -15.37 -0.75 -17.40
C ARG A 50 -16.18 0.26 -16.59
N LEU A 51 -17.36 -0.13 -16.11
CA LEU A 51 -18.24 0.73 -15.32
C LEU A 51 -17.73 0.97 -13.90
N LEU A 52 -17.18 -0.06 -13.25
CA LEU A 52 -16.74 0.02 -11.85
C LEU A 52 -15.32 0.61 -11.70
N GLN A 53 -14.39 0.26 -12.60
CA GLN A 53 -12.98 0.63 -12.49
C GLN A 53 -12.57 1.73 -13.47
N GLY A 54 -13.32 1.91 -14.56
CA GLY A 54 -12.96 2.81 -15.65
C GLY A 54 -11.99 2.19 -16.66
N LEU A 55 -11.37 3.04 -17.48
CA LEU A 55 -10.39 2.66 -18.50
C LEU A 55 -9.10 3.46 -18.30
N ASN A 56 -7.97 2.82 -18.59
CA ASN A 56 -6.65 3.42 -18.65
C ASN A 56 -6.31 3.78 -20.10
N GLY A 57 -6.38 5.06 -20.47
CA GLY A 57 -6.14 5.50 -21.85
C GLY A 57 -7.07 4.85 -22.88
N GLY A 58 -8.33 4.58 -22.50
CA GLY A 58 -9.32 3.90 -23.36
C GLY A 58 -9.20 2.37 -23.40
N LYS A 59 -8.27 1.76 -22.64
CA LYS A 59 -8.09 0.31 -22.54
C LYS A 59 -8.37 -0.19 -21.12
N ALA A 60 -8.57 -1.50 -20.98
CA ALA A 60 -8.60 -2.13 -19.66
C ALA A 60 -7.23 -1.96 -18.97
N LEU A 61 -7.23 -1.99 -17.64
CA LEU A 61 -6.00 -1.93 -16.86
C LEU A 61 -5.15 -3.18 -17.14
N GLU A 62 -3.88 -2.96 -17.48
CA GLU A 62 -2.94 -4.04 -17.81
C GLU A 62 -2.13 -4.43 -16.56
N SER A 63 -1.86 -5.73 -16.38
CA SER A 63 -0.96 -6.23 -15.35
C SER A 63 0.50 -6.09 -15.77
N ILE A 64 1.39 -5.95 -14.79
CA ILE A 64 2.84 -5.94 -15.00
C ILE A 64 3.42 -7.27 -14.54
N ASP A 65 4.29 -7.86 -15.37
CA ASP A 65 5.09 -9.01 -14.96
C ASP A 65 6.07 -8.61 -13.86
N LEU A 66 5.92 -9.25 -12.71
CA LEU A 66 6.75 -9.01 -11.54
C LEU A 66 8.05 -9.83 -11.64
N PRO A 67 9.18 -9.28 -11.14
CA PRO A 67 10.46 -9.97 -11.21
C PRO A 67 10.46 -11.21 -10.29
N GLU A 68 11.11 -12.29 -10.74
CA GLU A 68 11.18 -13.57 -10.01
C GLU A 68 11.61 -13.43 -8.54
N PRO A 69 12.60 -12.60 -8.17
CA PRO A 69 12.96 -12.40 -6.77
C PRO A 69 11.80 -11.88 -5.91
N ALA A 70 10.96 -10.96 -6.44
CA ALA A 70 9.82 -10.43 -5.70
C ALA A 70 8.73 -11.49 -5.52
N ILE A 71 8.46 -12.28 -6.57
CA ILE A 71 7.51 -13.40 -6.53
C ILE A 71 7.96 -14.46 -5.52
N ALA A 72 9.25 -14.82 -5.52
CA ALA A 72 9.80 -15.81 -4.59
C ALA A 72 9.66 -15.36 -3.12
N VAL A 73 9.90 -14.08 -2.84
CA VAL A 73 9.71 -13.52 -1.49
C VAL A 73 8.23 -13.54 -1.09
N SER A 74 7.33 -13.14 -1.98
CA SER A 74 5.88 -13.20 -1.77
C SER A 74 5.40 -14.61 -1.44
N LEU A 75 5.79 -15.62 -2.23
CA LEU A 75 5.42 -17.02 -1.99
C LEU A 75 5.98 -17.56 -0.67
N LYS A 76 7.23 -17.21 -0.33
CA LYS A 76 7.89 -17.68 0.90
C LYS A 76 7.26 -17.09 2.16
N HIS A 77 6.80 -15.85 2.09
CA HIS A 77 6.31 -15.09 3.24
C HIS A 77 4.78 -14.91 3.25
N ASP A 78 4.08 -15.56 2.31
CA ASP A 78 2.62 -15.66 2.22
C ASP A 78 1.92 -14.29 2.22
N PHE A 79 2.22 -13.48 1.21
CA PHE A 79 1.50 -12.23 0.96
C PHE A 79 1.21 -12.03 -0.52
N ASP A 80 0.07 -11.40 -0.81
CA ASP A 80 -0.33 -11.05 -2.17
C ASP A 80 0.64 -10.05 -2.81
N LEU A 81 0.98 -10.29 -4.08
CA LEU A 81 1.80 -9.39 -4.88
C LEU A 81 1.14 -9.19 -6.24
N GLN A 82 0.75 -7.95 -6.54
CA GLN A 82 0.10 -7.56 -7.79
C GLN A 82 0.71 -6.25 -8.29
N ALA A 83 0.77 -6.10 -9.61
CA ALA A 83 1.24 -4.88 -10.24
C ALA A 83 0.45 -4.58 -11.50
N PHE A 84 0.17 -3.29 -11.70
CA PHE A 84 -0.65 -2.79 -12.79
C PHE A 84 -0.01 -1.56 -13.44
N HIS A 85 -0.32 -1.34 -14.71
CA HIS A 85 0.25 -0.26 -15.50
C HIS A 85 -0.79 0.79 -15.85
N PHE A 86 -0.52 2.05 -15.49
CA PHE A 86 -1.24 3.22 -15.97
C PHE A 86 -0.40 3.94 -17.02
N SER A 87 -1.01 4.33 -18.13
CA SER A 87 -0.34 4.93 -19.27
C SER A 87 -0.90 6.31 -19.57
N ALA A 88 -0.13 7.08 -20.34
CA ALA A 88 -0.54 8.36 -20.88
C ALA A 88 -0.20 8.41 -22.37
N ASP A 89 -0.88 9.29 -23.10
CA ASP A 89 -0.55 9.55 -24.49
C ASP A 89 0.88 10.06 -24.62
N LYS A 90 1.56 9.62 -25.68
CA LYS A 90 2.93 10.03 -25.96
C LYS A 90 2.95 11.53 -26.27
N GLU A 91 3.65 12.31 -25.45
CA GLU A 91 3.96 13.69 -25.78
C GLU A 91 5.11 13.76 -26.81
N LEU A 92 5.06 14.77 -27.68
CA LEU A 92 6.11 15.00 -28.69
C LEU A 92 7.29 15.82 -28.16
N LEU A 93 7.10 16.55 -27.07
CA LEU A 93 8.06 17.52 -26.54
C LEU A 93 8.63 17.16 -25.17
N ARG A 94 8.08 16.14 -24.51
CA ARG A 94 8.55 15.69 -23.21
C ARG A 94 8.72 14.18 -23.22
N GLU A 95 9.77 13.74 -22.55
CA GLU A 95 9.98 12.33 -22.28
C GLU A 95 8.96 11.82 -21.26
N PRO A 96 8.54 10.54 -21.35
CA PRO A 96 7.68 9.93 -20.36
C PRO A 96 8.33 9.96 -18.97
N ARG A 97 7.59 10.45 -17.97
CA ARG A 97 7.97 10.34 -16.56
C ARG A 97 7.32 9.12 -15.94
N ILE A 98 7.95 7.96 -16.11
CA ILE A 98 7.45 6.70 -15.54
C ILE A 98 7.86 6.60 -14.07
N VAL A 99 6.90 6.29 -13.21
CA VAL A 99 7.10 6.13 -11.76
C VAL A 99 6.40 4.86 -11.32
N ARG A 100 7.09 4.02 -10.54
CA ARG A 100 6.50 2.85 -9.88
C ARG A 100 6.14 3.22 -8.44
N VAL A 101 4.86 3.06 -8.09
CA VAL A 101 4.36 3.26 -6.74
C VAL A 101 4.04 1.91 -6.12
N GLY A 102 4.47 1.71 -4.88
CA GLY A 102 4.16 0.53 -4.08
C GLY A 102 3.26 0.89 -2.91
N LEU A 103 2.33 -0.02 -2.58
CA LEU A 103 1.43 0.10 -1.44
C LEU A 103 1.55 -1.19 -0.62
N ILE A 104 1.77 -1.06 0.68
CA ILE A 104 1.79 -2.21 1.60
C ILE A 104 0.61 -2.11 2.55
N GLN A 105 -0.13 -3.22 2.64
CA GLN A 105 -1.15 -3.46 3.66
C GLN A 105 -0.79 -4.72 4.44
N ASN A 106 -1.00 -4.70 5.75
CA ASN A 106 -0.73 -5.83 6.63
C ASN A 106 -1.60 -5.81 7.90
N SER A 107 -1.81 -6.99 8.46
CA SER A 107 -2.30 -7.14 9.84
C SER A 107 -1.16 -7.08 10.87
N ILE A 108 -1.48 -6.82 12.13
CA ILE A 108 -0.55 -6.96 13.26
C ILE A 108 -0.05 -8.40 13.40
N SER A 109 1.11 -8.58 14.04
CA SER A 109 1.79 -9.88 14.11
C SER A 109 1.67 -10.61 15.45
N LEU A 110 1.36 -9.89 16.54
CA LEU A 110 1.24 -10.44 17.89
C LEU A 110 -0.07 -10.00 18.56
N PRO A 111 -0.55 -10.73 19.58
CA PRO A 111 -1.70 -10.30 20.37
C PRO A 111 -1.48 -8.92 21.00
N THR A 112 -2.55 -8.15 21.12
CA THR A 112 -2.51 -6.79 21.70
C THR A 112 -2.15 -6.77 23.19
N THR A 113 -2.14 -7.92 23.84
CA THR A 113 -1.70 -8.13 25.23
C THR A 113 -0.19 -8.37 25.39
N ALA A 114 0.55 -8.56 24.30
CA ALA A 114 2.01 -8.70 24.36
C ALA A 114 2.70 -7.38 24.72
N PRO A 115 3.96 -7.38 25.17
CA PRO A 115 4.72 -6.15 25.39
C PRO A 115 4.77 -5.27 24.13
N PHE A 116 4.61 -3.95 24.27
CA PHE A 116 4.51 -3.04 23.12
C PHE A 116 5.71 -3.11 22.18
N LEU A 117 6.92 -3.22 22.74
CA LEU A 117 8.15 -3.35 21.96
C LEU A 117 8.18 -4.63 21.11
N ASP A 118 7.67 -5.75 21.65
CA ASP A 118 7.61 -7.02 20.93
C ASP A 118 6.58 -6.97 19.81
N GLN A 119 5.42 -6.33 20.05
CA GLN A 119 4.41 -6.10 19.02
C GLN A 119 4.99 -5.31 17.84
N LYS A 120 5.66 -4.20 18.14
CA LYS A 120 6.33 -3.34 17.15
C LYS A 120 7.38 -4.10 16.33
N ARG A 121 8.29 -4.82 17.00
CA ARG A 121 9.34 -5.62 16.34
C ARG A 121 8.77 -6.74 15.47
N ALA A 122 7.68 -7.37 15.91
CA ALA A 122 7.02 -8.42 15.12
C ALA A 122 6.36 -7.86 13.85
N ILE A 123 5.90 -6.61 13.87
CA ILE A 123 5.43 -5.91 12.66
C ILE A 123 6.63 -5.62 11.75
N TYR A 124 7.75 -5.13 12.28
CA TYR A 124 8.94 -4.84 11.46
C TYR A 124 9.39 -6.07 10.70
N LYS A 125 9.55 -7.20 11.41
CA LYS A 125 9.92 -8.49 10.82
C LYS A 125 8.95 -8.97 9.74
N LYS A 126 7.66 -8.65 9.87
CA LYS A 126 6.64 -8.97 8.86
C LYS A 126 6.76 -8.08 7.62
N LEU A 127 7.12 -6.81 7.81
CA LEU A 127 7.27 -5.84 6.72
C LEU A 127 8.58 -5.97 5.95
N GLU A 128 9.67 -6.40 6.58
CA GLU A 128 10.97 -6.62 5.93
C GLU A 128 10.87 -7.34 4.57
N PRO A 129 10.23 -8.52 4.45
CA PRO A 129 10.10 -9.19 3.15
C PRO A 129 9.21 -8.41 2.16
N MET A 130 8.20 -7.68 2.62
CA MET A 130 7.34 -6.86 1.75
C MET A 130 8.12 -5.65 1.21
N LEU A 131 8.95 -5.02 2.05
CA LEU A 131 9.86 -3.94 1.66
C LEU A 131 10.90 -4.42 0.65
N ASP A 132 11.49 -5.59 0.88
CA ASP A 132 12.45 -6.19 -0.04
C ASP A 132 11.80 -6.55 -1.39
N ALA A 133 10.56 -7.06 -1.39
CA ALA A 133 9.81 -7.36 -2.62
C ALA A 133 9.44 -6.08 -3.41
N ALA A 134 9.08 -5.00 -2.71
CA ALA A 134 8.86 -3.69 -3.34
C ALA A 134 10.15 -3.15 -3.97
N GLY A 135 11.27 -3.22 -3.24
CA GLY A 135 12.59 -2.85 -3.75
C GLY A 135 13.01 -3.67 -4.97
N ALA A 136 12.83 -4.99 -4.93
CA ALA A 136 13.09 -5.89 -6.05
C ALA A 136 12.19 -5.61 -7.27
N SER A 137 10.98 -5.10 -7.03
CA SER A 137 10.03 -4.68 -8.07
C SER A 137 10.34 -3.29 -8.66
N GLY A 138 11.42 -2.63 -8.22
CA GLY A 138 11.83 -1.32 -8.71
C GLY A 138 10.88 -0.19 -8.30
N VAL A 139 10.20 -0.32 -7.17
CA VAL A 139 9.33 0.73 -6.63
C VAL A 139 10.16 1.99 -6.34
N ASN A 140 9.65 3.14 -6.80
CA ASN A 140 10.29 4.44 -6.59
C ASN A 140 9.68 5.18 -5.40
N ILE A 141 8.37 5.03 -5.17
CA ILE A 141 7.65 5.63 -4.04
C ILE A 141 6.83 4.54 -3.37
N LEU A 142 7.08 4.28 -2.08
CA LEU A 142 6.37 3.28 -1.29
C LEU A 142 5.55 3.98 -0.20
N CYS A 143 4.31 3.53 0.00
CA CYS A 143 3.47 3.97 1.11
C CYS A 143 3.08 2.79 2.00
N LEU A 144 3.22 2.99 3.31
CA LEU A 144 2.67 2.10 4.33
C LEU A 144 1.28 2.58 4.74
N GLN A 145 0.50 1.69 5.37
CA GLN A 145 -0.80 2.04 5.94
C GLN A 145 -0.68 2.96 7.16
N GLU A 146 -1.80 3.58 7.55
CA GLU A 146 -1.90 4.41 8.75
C GLU A 146 -1.46 3.65 10.01
N ALA A 147 -0.64 4.30 10.84
CA ALA A 147 -0.17 3.78 12.13
C ALA A 147 0.35 2.33 12.05
N TRP A 148 1.03 1.97 10.95
CA TRP A 148 1.39 0.59 10.59
C TRP A 148 2.13 -0.19 11.69
N MET A 149 2.83 0.51 12.55
CA MET A 149 3.70 -0.02 13.62
C MET A 149 2.97 -0.31 14.94
N MET A 150 1.64 -0.20 14.98
CA MET A 150 0.83 -0.49 16.16
C MET A 150 -0.53 -1.11 15.81
N PRO A 151 -1.19 -1.80 16.75
CA PRO A 151 -2.61 -2.06 16.63
C PRO A 151 -3.40 -0.76 16.55
N PHE A 152 -4.52 -0.75 15.84
CA PHE A 152 -5.44 0.38 15.83
C PHE A 152 -6.25 0.45 17.14
N ALA A 153 -5.54 0.78 18.23
CA ALA A 153 -6.05 0.71 19.59
C ALA A 153 -6.91 1.92 20.01
N PHE A 154 -7.12 2.88 19.12
CA PHE A 154 -7.86 4.11 19.40
C PHE A 154 -9.32 3.84 19.79
N CYS A 155 -9.87 2.67 19.45
CA CYS A 155 -11.18 2.21 19.90
C CYS A 155 -11.27 2.04 21.43
N THR A 156 -10.16 1.74 22.10
CA THR A 156 -10.13 1.50 23.55
C THR A 156 -10.18 2.78 24.39
N ARG A 157 -9.73 3.91 23.82
CA ARG A 157 -9.56 5.21 24.52
C ARG A 157 -8.55 5.20 25.67
N GLU A 158 -7.85 4.09 25.90
CA GLU A 158 -6.83 3.96 26.94
C GLU A 158 -5.54 4.68 26.54
N LYS A 159 -4.95 5.44 27.47
CA LYS A 159 -3.74 6.25 27.19
C LYS A 159 -2.43 5.48 27.16
N ARG A 160 -2.40 4.24 27.66
CA ARG A 160 -1.20 3.39 27.60
C ARG A 160 -0.70 3.17 26.16
N TRP A 161 -1.59 3.17 25.18
CA TRP A 161 -1.24 3.00 23.77
C TRP A 161 -0.39 4.15 23.21
N CYS A 162 -0.34 5.29 23.91
CA CYS A 162 0.54 6.41 23.58
C CYS A 162 2.04 6.07 23.72
N GLU A 163 2.41 4.94 24.33
CA GLU A 163 3.79 4.43 24.36
C GLU A 163 4.32 4.03 22.98
N PHE A 164 3.44 3.75 22.01
CA PHE A 164 3.84 3.56 20.61
C PHE A 164 4.26 4.86 19.91
N ALA A 165 4.03 6.03 20.52
CA ALA A 165 4.34 7.31 19.90
C ALA A 165 5.84 7.59 19.88
N GLU A 166 6.36 7.95 18.71
CA GLU A 166 7.79 8.20 18.47
C GLU A 166 8.03 9.61 17.92
N PRO A 167 9.21 10.22 18.15
CA PRO A 167 9.59 11.40 17.39
C PRO A 167 9.71 11.05 15.90
N ILE A 168 9.59 12.04 15.01
CA ILE A 168 9.61 11.81 13.55
C ILE A 168 10.92 11.19 13.04
N ASN A 169 12.01 11.30 13.80
CA ASN A 169 13.31 10.68 13.55
C ASN A 169 13.57 9.46 14.45
N GLY A 170 12.51 8.87 14.99
CA GLY A 170 12.53 7.68 15.84
C GLY A 170 12.91 6.39 15.10
N GLU A 171 12.81 5.28 15.82
CA GLU A 171 13.27 3.96 15.37
C GLU A 171 12.54 3.50 14.09
N SER A 172 11.25 3.81 13.92
CA SER A 172 10.51 3.48 12.68
C SER A 172 11.01 4.21 11.45
N THR A 173 11.28 5.51 11.57
CA THR A 173 11.89 6.29 10.50
C THR A 173 13.28 5.77 10.19
N GLN A 174 14.11 5.50 11.20
CA GLN A 174 15.46 4.97 11.01
C GLN A 174 15.46 3.61 10.31
N PHE A 175 14.56 2.71 10.74
CA PHE A 175 14.35 1.42 10.08
C PHE A 175 14.05 1.61 8.58
N LEU A 176 13.09 2.48 8.23
CA LEU A 176 12.73 2.72 6.83
C LEU A 176 13.77 3.52 6.04
N GLN A 177 14.58 4.38 6.68
CA GLN A 177 15.67 5.10 6.03
C GLN A 177 16.70 4.14 5.41
N GLU A 178 16.94 2.98 6.04
CA GLU A 178 17.84 1.97 5.49
C GLU A 178 17.28 1.34 4.20
N PHE A 179 15.98 1.05 4.15
CA PHE A 179 15.32 0.57 2.93
C PHE A 179 15.26 1.65 1.84
N ALA A 180 14.99 2.89 2.22
CA ALA A 180 14.97 4.03 1.30
C ALA A 180 16.31 4.16 0.57
N LYS A 181 17.43 4.12 1.31
CA LYS A 181 18.79 4.14 0.74
C LYS A 181 19.09 2.90 -0.09
N LYS A 182 18.82 1.70 0.47
CA LYS A 182 19.12 0.40 -0.15
C LYS A 182 18.48 0.29 -1.54
N TYR A 183 17.26 0.78 -1.68
CA TYR A 183 16.47 0.64 -2.90
C TYR A 183 16.31 1.94 -3.70
N ASN A 184 16.96 3.02 -3.29
CA ASN A 184 16.83 4.34 -3.90
C ASN A 184 15.34 4.74 -4.06
N MET A 185 14.60 4.67 -2.96
CA MET A 185 13.14 4.74 -2.93
C MET A 185 12.66 5.78 -1.90
N VAL A 186 11.67 6.58 -2.27
CA VAL A 186 10.95 7.45 -1.32
C VAL A 186 9.97 6.59 -0.51
N ILE A 187 9.90 6.79 0.80
CA ILE A 187 8.99 6.04 1.67
C ILE A 187 8.11 7.00 2.47
N VAL A 188 6.79 6.78 2.41
CA VAL A 188 5.80 7.45 3.26
C VAL A 188 5.56 6.58 4.49
N ASN A 189 5.84 7.14 5.66
CA ASN A 189 5.84 6.48 6.97
C ASN A 189 4.77 7.11 7.90
N PRO A 190 3.52 6.61 7.91
CA PRO A 190 2.48 7.07 8.82
C PRO A 190 2.67 6.50 10.24
N ILE A 191 2.93 7.38 11.21
CA ILE A 191 3.22 7.04 12.60
C ILE A 191 2.34 7.79 13.58
N LEU A 192 2.26 7.28 14.81
CA LEU A 192 1.88 8.08 15.96
C LEU A 192 3.11 8.89 16.38
N GLU A 193 3.07 10.20 16.16
CA GLU A 193 4.18 11.10 16.48
C GLU A 193 4.08 11.57 17.94
N ARG A 194 5.21 11.60 18.64
CA ARG A 194 5.43 12.36 19.88
C ARG A 194 6.30 13.58 19.58
N ASP A 195 5.73 14.77 19.67
CA ASP A 195 6.45 16.03 19.40
C ASP A 195 7.23 16.50 20.64
N ILE A 196 8.46 16.00 20.78
CA ILE A 196 9.36 16.33 21.89
C ILE A 196 9.67 17.83 22.02
N ASN A 197 9.53 18.61 20.94
CA ASN A 197 9.80 20.05 20.94
C ASN A 197 8.58 20.87 21.38
N HIS A 198 7.39 20.27 21.38
CA HIS A 198 6.13 20.93 21.73
C HIS A 198 5.39 20.15 22.83
N GLY A 199 6.06 19.99 23.98
CA GLY A 199 5.46 19.42 25.19
C GLY A 199 5.05 17.95 25.07
N GLU A 200 5.74 17.18 24.21
CA GLU A 200 5.42 15.77 23.92
C GLU A 200 3.99 15.54 23.40
N THR A 201 3.42 16.55 22.76
CA THR A 201 2.07 16.45 22.17
C THR A 201 2.04 15.33 21.13
N ILE A 202 0.97 14.54 21.15
CA ILE A 202 0.80 13.40 20.25
C ILE A 202 0.04 13.83 18.99
N TRP A 203 0.47 13.30 17.84
CA TRP A 203 -0.12 13.57 16.52
C TRP A 203 -0.21 12.31 15.69
N ASN A 204 -1.16 12.27 14.75
CA ASN A 204 -1.14 11.32 13.64
C ASN A 204 -0.41 11.96 12.47
N THR A 205 0.70 11.36 12.04
CA THR A 205 1.69 12.02 11.20
C THR A 205 2.23 11.09 10.13
N ALA A 206 2.15 11.51 8.87
CA ALA A 206 2.92 10.92 7.78
C ALA A 206 4.28 11.60 7.66
N VAL A 207 5.36 10.85 7.85
CA VAL A 207 6.74 11.29 7.60
C VAL A 207 7.13 10.88 6.18
N VAL A 208 7.69 11.80 5.39
CA VAL A 208 8.18 11.51 4.04
C VAL A 208 9.69 11.37 4.07
N ILE A 209 10.17 10.16 3.82
CA ILE A 209 11.59 9.80 3.76
C ILE A 209 12.02 9.81 2.31
N GLY A 210 13.06 10.58 1.98
CA GLY A 210 13.62 10.67 0.64
C GLY A 210 14.46 9.45 0.27
N HIS A 211 14.72 9.30 -1.03
CA HIS A 211 15.44 8.16 -1.61
C HIS A 211 16.90 8.02 -1.15
N ASN A 212 17.51 9.07 -0.61
CA ASN A 212 18.84 9.03 0.01
C ASN A 212 18.77 8.83 1.55
N GLY A 213 17.57 8.59 2.07
CA GLY A 213 17.29 8.44 3.49
C GLY A 213 17.15 9.75 4.26
N ASN A 214 17.12 10.95 3.67
CA ASN A 214 16.81 12.17 4.41
C ASN A 214 15.31 12.24 4.77
N ILE A 215 14.95 12.94 5.84
CA ILE A 215 13.53 13.32 6.06
C ILE A 215 13.26 14.54 5.17
N ILE A 216 12.36 14.40 4.19
CA ILE A 216 11.93 15.50 3.33
C ILE A 216 10.99 16.43 4.11
N GLY A 217 10.11 15.84 4.92
CA GLY A 217 9.19 16.58 5.77
C GLY A 217 8.14 15.68 6.42
N LYS A 218 7.10 16.30 6.97
CA LYS A 218 5.98 15.60 7.62
C LYS A 218 4.65 16.29 7.32
N HIS A 219 3.56 15.52 7.38
CA HIS A 219 2.20 16.01 7.33
C HIS A 219 1.38 15.41 8.48
N ARG A 220 0.68 16.24 9.24
CA ARG A 220 -0.22 15.82 10.32
C ARG A 220 -1.66 15.76 9.82
N LYS A 221 -2.39 14.72 10.21
CA LYS A 221 -3.77 14.44 9.80
C LYS A 221 -4.68 15.65 10.05
N ASN A 222 -5.22 16.24 8.97
CA ASN A 222 -6.02 17.46 9.07
C ASN A 222 -7.41 17.21 9.68
N HIS A 223 -8.03 16.09 9.35
CA HIS A 223 -9.41 15.79 9.75
C HIS A 223 -9.43 14.59 10.71
N ILE A 224 -9.77 14.85 11.97
CA ILE A 224 -9.75 13.83 13.02
C ILE A 224 -11.15 13.26 13.25
N PRO A 225 -11.36 11.95 13.00
CA PRO A 225 -12.66 11.33 13.25
C PRO A 225 -12.98 11.25 14.74
N ARG A 226 -14.29 11.27 15.01
CA ARG A 226 -14.88 11.20 16.36
C ARG A 226 -16.05 10.21 16.42
N VAL A 227 -16.10 9.27 15.47
CA VAL A 227 -17.30 8.47 15.18
C VAL A 227 -17.06 7.01 15.56
N GLY A 228 -17.98 6.43 16.34
CA GLY A 228 -17.96 5.01 16.70
C GLY A 228 -16.66 4.61 17.41
N ASP A 229 -16.00 3.58 16.90
CA ASP A 229 -14.71 3.09 17.42
C ASP A 229 -13.51 3.96 16.98
N PHE A 230 -13.70 4.87 16.03
CA PHE A 230 -12.67 5.83 15.59
C PHE A 230 -12.64 7.05 16.52
N ASN A 231 -12.28 6.83 17.79
CA ASN A 231 -12.19 7.87 18.83
C ASN A 231 -10.82 8.55 18.85
N GLU A 232 -10.27 8.83 17.67
CA GLU A 232 -8.92 9.35 17.48
C GLU A 232 -8.70 10.70 18.18
N SER A 233 -9.73 11.55 18.24
CA SER A 233 -9.68 12.85 18.95
C SER A 233 -9.38 12.75 20.45
N THR A 234 -9.48 11.54 21.03
CA THR A 234 -9.02 11.31 22.41
C THR A 234 -7.50 11.41 22.48
N TYR A 235 -6.77 11.05 21.42
CA TYR A 235 -5.32 10.88 21.41
C TYR A 235 -4.57 12.07 20.83
N TYR A 236 -5.09 12.69 19.77
CA TYR A 236 -4.44 13.78 19.04
C TYR A 236 -5.46 14.77 18.46
N MET A 237 -4.98 15.99 18.18
CA MET A 237 -5.77 17.11 17.63
C MET A 237 -5.58 17.25 16.12
N GLU A 238 -6.43 18.07 15.50
CA GLU A 238 -6.35 18.43 14.09
C GLU A 238 -4.97 18.99 13.71
N GLY A 239 -4.41 18.48 12.62
CA GLY A 239 -3.06 18.81 12.15
C GLY A 239 -2.85 20.30 11.89
N ASN A 240 -1.64 20.77 12.19
CA ASN A 240 -1.21 22.16 12.02
C ASN A 240 -0.19 22.35 10.88
N THR A 241 -0.07 21.35 9.98
CA THR A 241 0.89 21.37 8.85
C THR A 241 0.29 21.86 7.53
N GLY A 242 -1.01 22.16 7.48
CA GLY A 242 -1.70 22.56 6.24
C GLY A 242 -1.79 21.42 5.24
N HIS A 243 -1.54 21.71 3.95
CA HIS A 243 -1.59 20.73 2.85
C HIS A 243 -0.25 20.71 2.11
N PRO A 244 0.84 20.23 2.74
CA PRO A 244 2.15 20.27 2.15
C PRO A 244 2.23 19.32 0.95
N VAL A 245 2.93 19.75 -0.09
CA VAL A 245 3.33 18.93 -1.22
C VAL A 245 4.83 18.74 -1.16
N PHE A 246 5.27 17.49 -1.18
CA PHE A 246 6.67 17.12 -1.07
C PHE A 246 7.24 16.89 -2.47
N GLU A 247 8.22 17.70 -2.84
CA GLU A 247 8.98 17.50 -4.07
C GLU A 247 10.04 16.43 -3.86
N THR A 248 9.98 15.37 -4.66
CA THR A 248 10.88 14.22 -4.61
C THR A 248 11.56 14.00 -5.95
N ALA A 249 12.58 13.14 -5.99
CA ALA A 249 13.20 12.71 -7.24
C ALA A 249 12.19 12.11 -8.24
N PHE A 250 11.11 11.51 -7.74
CA PHE A 250 10.14 10.73 -8.53
C PHE A 250 8.82 11.45 -8.78
N GLY A 251 8.59 12.59 -8.13
CA GLY A 251 7.45 13.46 -8.40
C GLY A 251 7.04 14.26 -7.19
N LYS A 252 6.02 15.10 -7.36
CA LYS A 252 5.38 15.81 -6.26
C LYS A 252 4.32 14.90 -5.65
N ILE A 253 4.40 14.68 -4.34
CA ILE A 253 3.44 13.84 -3.60
C ILE A 253 2.80 14.64 -2.47
N GLY A 254 1.53 14.34 -2.20
CA GLY A 254 0.82 14.74 -1.00
C GLY A 254 0.35 13.49 -0.26
N VAL A 255 0.10 13.61 1.03
CA VAL A 255 -0.50 12.56 1.86
C VAL A 255 -1.80 13.11 2.41
N ASN A 256 -2.87 12.33 2.38
CA ASN A 256 -4.19 12.68 2.92
C ASN A 256 -4.59 11.66 3.97
#